data_AF-A0A0A2XMV1-F1
#
_entry.id   AF-A0A0A2XMV1-F1
#
_cell.length_a   1.000
_cell.length_b   1.000
_cell.length_c   1.000
_cell.angle_alpha   90.00
_cell.angle_beta   90.00
_cell.angle_gamma   90.00
#
_symmetry.space_group_name_H-M   'P 1'
#
loop_
_entity.id
_entity.type
_entity.pdbx_description
1 polymer ?
#
loop_
_entity_poly.entity_id
_entity_poly.type
_entity_poly.pdbx_seq_one_letter_code
_entity_poly.pdbx_strand_id
1 'polypeptide(L)'
;MNKILVTALSISLLGLSGFAQAKTYDYNTPIELKGVIKLENDYPMLYLKQGIDVNKKDFYDSAKNVKKMQVVNINRKPGEKTPTGCQIVTGTLFGWETAHHKTPVLIQAESFEKCK
;
A
#
# COMPACT_ATOMS: atom_id res chain seq x y z
N MET A 1 -5.48 45.88 -47.61
CA MET A 1 -5.61 44.53 -47.01
C MET A 1 -4.47 44.37 -46.04
N ASN A 2 -4.73 44.29 -44.73
CA ASN A 2 -3.79 43.81 -43.71
C ASN A 2 -4.62 43.26 -42.55
N LYS A 3 -4.74 41.94 -42.46
CA LYS A 3 -5.36 41.24 -41.33
C LYS A 3 -4.23 40.74 -40.45
N ILE A 4 -4.04 41.39 -39.30
CA ILE A 4 -3.09 40.91 -38.28
C ILE A 4 -3.88 39.93 -37.41
N LEU A 5 -3.71 38.63 -37.67
CA LEU A 5 -4.11 37.58 -36.73
C LEU A 5 -3.03 37.53 -35.63
N VAL A 6 -3.39 37.96 -34.42
CA VAL A 6 -2.58 37.72 -33.23
C VAL A 6 -3.01 36.39 -32.66
N THR A 7 -2.29 35.33 -33.00
CA THR A 7 -2.45 34.00 -32.43
C THR A 7 -1.84 34.01 -31.03
N ALA A 8 -2.68 34.00 -29.99
CA ALA A 8 -2.24 33.83 -28.61
C ALA A 8 -1.71 32.40 -28.43
N LEU A 9 -0.39 32.27 -28.29
CA LEU A 9 0.30 31.03 -27.98
C LEU A 9 0.07 30.73 -26.50
N SER A 10 -0.94 29.93 -26.17
CA SER A 10 -1.14 29.36 -24.84
C SER A 10 -0.04 28.34 -24.58
N ILE A 11 1.05 28.80 -23.98
CA ILE A 11 2.18 27.98 -23.54
C ILE A 11 1.65 26.97 -22.54
N SER A 12 1.70 25.71 -22.96
CA SER A 12 1.40 24.52 -22.21
C SER A 12 2.00 24.60 -20.81
N LEU A 13 1.14 24.59 -19.78
CA LEU A 13 1.55 24.15 -18.45
C LEU A 13 1.97 22.68 -18.59
N LEU A 14 3.26 22.46 -18.83
CA LEU A 14 3.93 21.20 -18.54
C LEU A 14 3.87 21.02 -17.02
N GLY A 15 2.72 20.51 -16.56
CA GLY A 15 2.59 19.98 -15.22
C GLY A 15 3.61 18.88 -15.08
N LEU A 16 4.70 19.16 -14.37
CA LEU A 16 5.61 18.18 -13.81
C LEU A 16 4.79 17.33 -12.85
N SER A 17 4.06 16.35 -13.39
CA SER A 17 3.51 15.24 -12.63
C SER A 17 4.70 14.42 -12.15
N GLY A 18 5.29 14.83 -11.04
CA GLY A 18 6.28 14.04 -10.33
C GLY A 18 5.65 12.69 -10.03
N PHE A 19 6.10 11.66 -10.73
CA PHE A 19 5.77 10.29 -10.39
C PHE A 19 6.36 10.03 -9.01
N ALA A 20 5.52 10.10 -7.96
CA ALA A 20 5.92 9.68 -6.63
C ALA A 20 6.33 8.20 -6.72
N GLN A 21 7.64 7.95 -6.65
CA GLN A 21 8.18 6.60 -6.72
C GLN A 21 7.68 5.81 -5.51
N ALA A 22 7.19 4.59 -5.76
CA ALA A 22 6.79 3.67 -4.71
C ALA A 22 7.99 3.40 -3.79
N LYS A 23 7.78 3.49 -2.48
CA LYS A 23 8.82 3.15 -1.50
C LYS A 23 9.04 1.64 -1.52
N THR A 24 10.31 1.21 -1.55
CA THR A 24 10.69 -0.20 -1.54
C THR A 24 10.96 -0.68 -0.12
N TYR A 25 10.51 -1.90 0.19
CA TYR A 25 10.74 -2.59 1.45
C TYR A 25 11.27 -4.01 1.21
N ASP A 26 11.84 -4.61 2.25
CA ASP A 26 12.26 -6.01 2.26
C ASP A 26 11.28 -6.83 3.11
N TYR A 27 11.08 -8.10 2.72
CA TYR A 27 10.32 -9.05 3.54
C TYR A 27 11.02 -9.31 4.89
N ASN A 28 10.25 -9.70 5.90
CA ASN A 28 10.72 -10.04 7.25
C ASN A 28 11.46 -8.90 7.98
N THR A 29 11.33 -7.66 7.52
CA THR A 29 11.88 -6.46 8.18
C THR A 29 10.74 -5.69 8.84
N PRO A 30 10.90 -5.18 10.07
CA PRO A 30 9.89 -4.34 10.71
C PRO A 30 9.64 -3.06 9.91
N ILE A 31 8.36 -2.77 9.65
CA ILE A 31 7.91 -1.60 8.90
C ILE A 31 6.66 -0.99 9.53
N GLU A 32 6.38 0.23 9.11
CA GLU A 32 5.16 0.95 9.41
C GLU A 32 4.46 1.37 8.12
N LEU A 33 3.17 1.05 8.00
CA LEU A 33 2.34 1.40 6.85
C LEU A 33 1.06 2.09 7.27
N LYS A 34 0.83 3.28 6.72
CA LYS A 34 -0.43 4.02 6.87
C LYS A 34 -1.40 3.63 5.75
N GLY A 35 -2.60 3.20 6.12
CA GLY A 35 -3.64 2.84 5.17
C GLY A 35 -5.02 2.72 5.79
N VAL A 36 -5.97 2.23 5.00
CA VAL A 36 -7.35 1.97 5.44
C VAL A 36 -7.57 0.47 5.51
N ILE A 37 -7.97 -0.04 6.67
CA ILE A 37 -8.34 -1.44 6.84
C ILE A 37 -9.84 -1.61 6.57
N LYS A 38 -10.18 -2.53 5.66
CA LYS A 38 -11.57 -2.93 5.34
C LYS A 38 -11.72 -4.44 5.46
N LEU A 39 -12.93 -4.91 5.74
CA LEU A 39 -13.26 -6.34 5.68
C LEU A 39 -13.77 -6.70 4.29
N GLU A 40 -13.23 -7.76 3.71
CA GLU A 40 -13.68 -8.37 2.46
C GLU A 40 -13.81 -9.87 2.64
N ASN A 41 -15.02 -10.40 2.52
CA ASN A 41 -15.32 -11.82 2.80
C ASN A 41 -14.72 -12.26 4.16
N ASP A 42 -14.91 -11.44 5.20
CA ASP A 42 -14.38 -11.59 6.56
C ASP A 42 -12.83 -11.51 6.71
N TYR A 43 -12.10 -11.20 5.65
CA TYR A 43 -10.65 -10.96 5.72
C TYR A 43 -10.34 -9.46 5.85
N PRO A 44 -9.52 -9.05 6.83
CA PRO A 44 -9.04 -7.68 6.92
C PRO A 44 -7.99 -7.40 5.85
N MET A 45 -8.24 -6.37 5.04
CA MET A 45 -7.38 -5.91 3.95
C MET A 45 -6.92 -4.48 4.24
N LEU A 46 -5.61 -4.26 4.24
CA LEU A 46 -4.98 -2.95 4.30
C LEU A 46 -4.88 -2.36 2.89
N TYR A 47 -5.47 -1.18 2.72
CA TYR A 47 -5.40 -0.38 1.50
C TYR A 47 -4.48 0.81 1.68
N LEU A 48 -3.43 0.89 0.87
CA LEU A 48 -2.50 2.02 0.87
C LEU A 48 -2.94 3.10 -0.11
N LYS A 49 -2.71 4.37 0.26
CA LYS A 49 -2.91 5.52 -0.65
C LYS A 49 -1.88 5.52 -1.77
N GLN A 50 -0.65 5.15 -1.46
CA GLN A 50 0.46 4.99 -2.41
C GLN A 50 0.94 3.54 -2.35
N GLY A 51 1.24 2.96 -3.51
CA GLY A 51 1.74 1.59 -3.55
C GLY A 51 3.17 1.50 -3.02
N ILE A 52 3.54 0.31 -2.57
CA ILE A 52 4.91 -0.01 -2.17
C ILE A 52 5.48 -1.08 -3.09
N ASP A 53 6.80 -1.07 -3.21
CA ASP A 53 7.52 -2.18 -3.82
C ASP A 53 8.08 -3.08 -2.72
N VAL A 54 8.21 -4.36 -3.01
CA VAL A 54 8.82 -5.34 -2.11
C VAL A 54 9.86 -6.13 -2.87
N ASN A 55 11.09 -6.19 -2.34
CA ASN A 55 12.19 -6.92 -2.95
C ASN A 55 12.00 -8.44 -2.81
N LYS A 56 12.54 -9.20 -3.78
CA LYS A 56 12.63 -10.65 -3.68
C LYS A 56 13.48 -11.04 -2.47
N LYS A 57 13.05 -12.02 -1.68
CA LYS A 57 13.81 -12.53 -0.53
C LYS A 57 13.48 -13.99 -0.28
N ASP A 58 14.50 -14.81 -0.08
CA ASP A 58 14.38 -16.25 0.16
C ASP A 58 13.47 -16.93 -0.89
N PHE A 59 12.29 -17.38 -0.48
CA PHE A 59 11.28 -18.04 -1.31
C PHE A 59 10.14 -17.10 -1.74
N TYR A 60 10.15 -15.83 -1.32
CA TYR A 60 9.14 -14.83 -1.69
C TYR A 60 9.56 -14.10 -2.96
N ASP A 61 8.65 -14.03 -3.94
CA ASP A 61 8.86 -13.22 -5.12
C ASP A 61 8.72 -11.72 -4.84
N SER A 62 9.42 -10.91 -5.64
CA SER A 62 9.27 -9.46 -5.58
C SER A 62 7.87 -9.04 -6.02
N ALA A 63 7.32 -8.02 -5.39
CA ALA A 63 6.04 -7.43 -5.77
C ALA A 63 6.20 -5.93 -6.05
N LYS A 64 5.46 -5.41 -7.03
CA LYS A 64 5.55 -4.01 -7.47
C LYS A 64 4.23 -3.29 -7.25
N ASN A 65 4.29 -2.04 -6.79
CA ASN A 65 3.14 -1.17 -6.60
C ASN A 65 1.99 -1.84 -5.81
N VAL A 66 2.34 -2.56 -4.75
CA VAL A 66 1.40 -3.23 -3.85
C VAL A 66 0.57 -2.17 -3.12
N LYS A 67 -0.72 -2.13 -3.41
CA LYS A 67 -1.70 -1.21 -2.77
C LYS A 67 -2.66 -1.89 -1.83
N LYS A 68 -2.72 -3.22 -1.87
CA LYS A 68 -3.64 -4.05 -1.09
C LYS A 68 -2.88 -5.23 -0.52
N MET A 69 -2.98 -5.41 0.80
CA MET A 69 -2.39 -6.54 1.51
C MET A 69 -3.41 -7.09 2.50
N GLN A 70 -3.48 -8.40 2.63
CA GLN A 70 -4.18 -9.04 3.73
C GLN A 70 -3.42 -8.78 5.03
N VAL A 71 -4.17 -8.42 6.08
CA VAL A 71 -3.63 -8.21 7.42
C VAL A 71 -3.74 -9.51 8.20
N VAL A 72 -2.62 -10.01 8.69
CA VAL A 72 -2.57 -11.15 9.62
C VAL A 72 -2.27 -10.58 11.00
N ASN A 73 -3.27 -10.59 11.90
CA ASN A 73 -3.09 -10.08 13.26
C ASN A 73 -2.67 -11.22 14.19
N ILE A 74 -1.41 -11.22 14.63
CA ILE A 74 -0.83 -12.29 15.47
C ILE A 74 -1.11 -12.11 16.96
N ASN A 75 -1.41 -10.89 17.40
CA ASN A 75 -1.62 -10.57 18.82
C ASN A 75 -3.10 -10.68 19.23
N ARG A 76 -3.93 -11.22 18.35
CA ARG A 76 -5.38 -11.31 18.52
C ARG A 76 -5.76 -12.46 19.43
N LYS A 77 -6.43 -12.18 20.55
CA LYS A 77 -7.09 -13.21 21.36
C LYS A 77 -8.36 -13.72 20.65
N PRO A 78 -8.84 -14.94 20.97
CA PRO A 78 -10.14 -15.42 20.47
C PRO A 78 -11.24 -14.38 20.72
N GLY A 79 -11.97 -14.00 19.67
CA GLY A 79 -13.09 -13.04 19.75
C GLY A 79 -12.73 -11.56 19.58
N GLU A 80 -11.47 -11.16 19.73
CA GLU A 80 -11.03 -9.80 19.35
C GLU A 80 -11.21 -9.61 17.84
N LYS A 81 -11.23 -8.39 17.29
CA LYS A 81 -11.33 -8.13 15.83
C LYS A 81 -10.21 -7.21 15.39
N THR A 82 -9.65 -7.44 14.20
CA THR A 82 -8.71 -6.47 13.59
C THR A 82 -9.42 -5.14 13.39
N PRO A 83 -8.85 -4.00 13.84
CA PRO A 83 -9.50 -2.71 13.72
C PRO A 83 -9.70 -2.35 12.24
N THR A 84 -10.81 -1.68 11.94
CA THR A 84 -11.14 -1.17 10.61
C THR A 84 -10.96 0.35 10.55
N GLY A 85 -11.03 0.93 9.35
CA GLY A 85 -10.82 2.36 9.13
C GLY A 85 -9.34 2.73 8.95
N CYS A 86 -9.01 4.02 9.05
CA CYS A 86 -7.64 4.49 8.85
C CYS A 86 -6.75 4.08 10.03
N GLN A 87 -5.70 3.30 9.74
CA GLN A 87 -4.74 2.80 10.71
C GLN A 87 -3.31 3.05 10.22
N ILE A 88 -2.41 3.21 11.17
CA ILE A 88 -0.98 3.00 11.05
C ILE A 88 -0.72 1.59 11.56
N VAL A 89 -0.23 0.72 10.69
CA VAL A 89 0.01 -0.71 10.99
C VAL A 89 1.51 -0.92 11.09
N THR A 90 1.96 -1.39 12.25
CA THR A 90 3.36 -1.78 12.48
C THR A 90 3.44 -3.30 12.43
N GLY A 91 4.44 -3.82 11.72
CA GLY A 91 4.61 -5.26 11.56
C GLY A 91 5.63 -5.61 10.49
N THR A 92 5.50 -6.79 9.91
CA THR A 92 6.46 -7.36 8.95
C THR A 92 5.74 -7.84 7.69
N LEU A 93 6.38 -7.69 6.53
CA LEU A 93 5.83 -8.18 5.25
C LEU A 93 6.17 -9.65 5.02
N PHE A 94 5.22 -10.38 4.46
CA PHE A 94 5.34 -11.79 4.06
C PHE A 94 4.78 -11.99 2.65
N GLY A 95 5.33 -12.97 1.92
CA GLY A 95 4.78 -13.41 0.64
C GLY A 95 3.60 -14.37 0.79
N TRP A 96 2.82 -14.52 -0.28
CA TRP A 96 1.62 -15.38 -0.34
C TRP A 96 1.93 -16.87 -0.34
N GLU A 97 3.20 -17.25 -0.49
CA GLU A 97 3.71 -18.61 -0.56
C GLU A 97 3.54 -19.36 0.79
N THR A 98 3.24 -18.64 1.87
CA THR A 98 2.72 -19.20 3.12
C THR A 98 1.21 -19.41 2.99
N ALA A 99 0.69 -20.60 3.29
CA ALA A 99 -0.61 -21.07 2.81
C ALA A 99 -1.84 -20.12 3.02
N HIS A 100 -2.73 -20.11 2.00
CA HIS A 100 -4.11 -19.57 2.01
C HIS A 100 -4.30 -18.04 2.10
N HIS A 101 -3.47 -17.27 1.41
CA HIS A 101 -3.59 -15.82 1.38
C HIS A 101 -4.28 -15.27 0.13
N LYS A 102 -4.93 -14.10 0.25
CA LYS A 102 -5.73 -13.46 -0.81
C LYS A 102 -4.96 -12.39 -1.60
N THR A 103 -3.75 -12.07 -1.20
CA THR A 103 -2.90 -11.01 -1.79
C THR A 103 -1.47 -11.50 -1.93
N PRO A 104 -0.72 -11.04 -2.94
CA PRO A 104 0.67 -11.47 -3.19
C PRO A 104 1.63 -11.09 -2.05
N VAL A 105 1.29 -10.03 -1.32
CA VAL A 105 2.01 -9.60 -0.12
C VAL A 105 1.01 -9.46 1.01
N LEU A 106 1.42 -9.83 2.22
CA LEU A 106 0.69 -9.68 3.46
C LEU A 106 1.46 -8.81 4.43
N ILE A 107 0.76 -8.26 5.41
CA ILE A 107 1.36 -7.67 6.60
C ILE A 107 0.97 -8.48 7.82
N GLN A 108 1.96 -9.05 8.50
CA GLN A 108 1.81 -9.61 9.83
C GLN A 108 1.87 -8.46 10.82
N ALA A 109 0.69 -8.02 11.29
CA ALA A 109 0.56 -6.85 12.14
C ALA A 109 0.83 -7.19 13.61
N GLU A 110 1.73 -6.40 14.20
CA GLU A 110 2.08 -6.44 15.62
C GLU A 110 1.26 -5.43 16.42
N SER A 111 1.01 -4.25 15.85
CA SER A 111 0.21 -3.19 16.49
C SER A 111 -0.53 -2.33 15.48
N PHE A 112 -1.50 -1.58 15.99
CA PHE A 112 -2.36 -0.67 15.23
C PHE A 112 -2.49 0.65 15.98
N GLU A 113 -2.27 1.77 15.29
CA GLU A 113 -2.59 3.11 15.78
C GLU A 113 -3.62 3.76 14.85
N LYS A 114 -4.66 4.39 15.41
CA LYS A 114 -5.63 5.13 14.59
C LYS A 114 -4.95 6.34 13.96
N CYS A 115 -5.22 6.59 12.67
CA CYS A 115 -4.79 7.84 12.04
C CYS A 115 -5.37 9.05 12.80
N LYS A 116 -4.54 10.09 12.97
CA LYS A 116 -4.97 11.43 13.39
C LYS A 116 -5.69 12.17 12.27
#